data_AF-A0A3D4H4A2-F1
#
_entry.id   AF-A0A3D4H4A2-F1
#
_cell.length_a   1.000
_cell.length_b   1.000
_cell.length_c   1.000
_cell.angle_alpha   90.00
_cell.angle_beta   90.00
_cell.angle_gamma   90.00
#
_symmetry.space_group_name_H-M   'P 1'
#
loop_
_entity.id
_entity.type
_entity.pdbx_description
1 polymer ?
#
loop_
_entity_poly.entity_id
_entity_poly.type
_entity_poly.pdbx_seq_one_letter_code
_entity_poly.pdbx_strand_id
1 'polypeptide(L)'
;MKGSEEEEEFDCENCGACCRCFPIFAVESDAEREPRIREAGVRCDDFLGEEGKVAYRLFPLFRKEACVFLKEDQLCRIYETRPDACRRFEPGGEQCRQARRRVGVIGRAS
;
A
#
# COMPACT_ATOMS: atom_id res chain seq x y z
N MET A 1 -6.22 1.34 39.17
CA MET A 1 -6.12 2.32 38.07
C MET A 1 -4.89 2.01 37.25
N LYS A 2 -5.05 1.49 36.03
CA LYS A 2 -3.99 1.39 35.02
C LYS A 2 -4.56 2.03 33.76
N GLY A 3 -3.78 2.95 33.20
CA GLY A 3 -4.23 3.98 32.26
C GLY A 3 -4.90 3.42 31.02
N SER A 4 -5.94 4.14 30.60
CA SER A 4 -6.49 4.09 29.26
C SER A 4 -5.45 4.62 28.28
N GLU A 5 -4.65 3.74 27.72
CA GLU A 5 -3.99 3.97 26.43
C GLU A 5 -5.12 3.88 25.40
N GLU A 6 -5.61 5.03 24.94
CA GLU A 6 -6.55 5.09 23.82
C GLU A 6 -5.94 4.31 22.65
N GLU A 7 -6.60 3.23 22.20
CA GLU A 7 -6.23 2.57 20.94
C GLU A 7 -6.30 3.64 19.85
N GLU A 8 -5.14 4.14 19.41
CA GLU A 8 -5.05 4.97 18.21
C GLU A 8 -5.62 4.15 17.06
N GLU A 9 -6.86 4.45 16.69
CA GLU A 9 -7.55 3.74 15.64
C GLU A 9 -6.88 4.06 14.30
N PHE A 10 -6.14 3.09 13.77
CA PHE A 10 -5.40 3.23 12.53
C PHE A 10 -6.31 2.94 11.34
N ASP A 11 -7.17 3.90 11.02
CA ASP A 11 -8.04 3.76 9.85
C ASP A 11 -7.21 3.76 8.54
N CYS A 12 -7.21 2.61 7.89
CA CYS A 12 -6.54 2.39 6.61
C CYS A 12 -7.41 2.79 5.42
N GLU A 13 -8.70 2.99 5.63
CA GLU A 13 -9.65 3.37 4.58
C GLU A 13 -9.57 4.85 4.27
N ASN A 14 -9.08 5.69 5.19
CA ASN A 14 -8.94 7.13 4.95
C ASN A 14 -7.52 7.72 5.11
N CYS A 15 -6.47 6.92 5.34
CA CYS A 15 -5.12 7.48 5.57
C CYS A 15 -4.20 7.56 4.34
N GLY A 16 -4.29 6.63 3.39
CA GLY A 16 -3.42 6.58 2.20
C GLY A 16 -1.90 6.46 2.46
N ALA A 17 -1.46 6.30 3.71
CA ALA A 17 -0.05 6.48 4.09
C ALA A 17 0.88 5.46 3.44
N CYS A 18 0.53 4.17 3.48
CA CYS A 18 1.33 3.11 2.85
C CYS A 18 1.39 3.25 1.32
N CYS A 19 0.29 3.70 0.71
CA CYS A 19 0.17 3.88 -0.74
C CYS A 19 1.05 5.02 -1.28
N ARG A 20 1.50 5.94 -0.43
CA ARG A 20 2.34 7.09 -0.79
C ARG A 20 3.81 6.94 -0.37
N CYS A 21 4.11 6.03 0.55
CA CYS A 21 5.41 5.99 1.23
C CYS A 21 6.37 4.92 0.70
N PHE A 22 5.89 3.70 0.42
CA PHE A 22 6.77 2.56 0.15
C PHE A 22 6.57 2.02 -1.25
N PRO A 23 7.62 1.53 -1.93
CA PRO A 23 7.48 0.80 -3.19
C PRO A 23 6.50 -0.38 -3.02
N ILE A 24 5.57 -0.51 -3.97
CA ILE A 24 4.56 -1.56 -3.96
C ILE A 24 4.73 -2.37 -5.24
N PHE A 25 4.96 -3.66 -5.04
CA PHE A 25 5.10 -4.64 -6.09
C PHE A 25 4.04 -5.73 -5.91
N ALA A 26 3.63 -6.31 -7.02
CA ALA A 26 2.67 -7.40 -7.10
C ALA A 26 3.31 -8.57 -7.85
N VAL A 27 3.01 -9.78 -7.40
CA VAL A 27 3.41 -11.03 -8.04
C VAL A 27 2.34 -11.46 -9.05
N GLU A 28 2.59 -12.49 -9.87
CA GLU A 28 1.60 -12.91 -10.88
C GLU A 28 0.28 -13.38 -10.24
N SER A 29 0.33 -14.10 -9.11
CA SER A 29 -0.88 -14.52 -8.37
C SER A 29 -1.66 -13.36 -7.77
N ASP A 30 -1.02 -12.22 -7.46
CA ASP A 30 -1.73 -10.99 -7.11
C ASP A 30 -2.54 -10.48 -8.31
N ALA A 31 -1.96 -10.52 -9.51
CA ALA A 31 -2.62 -10.09 -10.74
C ALA A 31 -3.69 -11.07 -11.22
N GLU A 32 -3.57 -12.37 -10.92
CA GLU A 32 -4.66 -13.33 -11.11
C GLU A 32 -5.86 -13.02 -10.21
N ARG A 33 -5.59 -12.73 -8.93
CA ARG A 33 -6.63 -12.34 -7.96
C ARG A 33 -7.24 -10.96 -8.26
N GLU A 34 -6.43 -10.02 -8.72
CA GLU A 34 -6.84 -8.66 -9.06
C GLU A 34 -6.37 -8.30 -10.48
N PRO A 35 -7.15 -8.64 -11.52
CA PRO A 35 -6.77 -8.43 -12.92
C PRO A 35 -6.44 -6.98 -13.28
N ARG A 36 -7.01 -5.99 -12.59
CA ARG A 36 -6.73 -4.57 -12.82
C ARG A 36 -5.26 -4.21 -12.61
N ILE A 37 -4.49 -5.03 -11.88
CA ILE A 37 -3.03 -4.87 -11.71
C ILE A 37 -2.32 -4.91 -13.07
N ARG A 38 -2.75 -5.77 -14.00
CA ARG A 38 -2.11 -5.88 -15.33
C ARG A 38 -2.30 -4.63 -16.18
N GLU A 39 -3.42 -3.94 -15.99
CA GLU A 39 -3.78 -2.74 -16.76
C GLU A 39 -3.18 -1.46 -16.16
N ALA A 40 -3.19 -1.35 -14.83
CA ALA A 40 -2.77 -0.13 -14.13
C ALA A 40 -1.29 -0.13 -13.71
N GLY A 41 -0.72 -1.31 -13.46
CA GLY A 41 0.68 -1.47 -13.07
C GLY A 41 1.64 -1.43 -14.25
N VAL A 42 2.94 -1.31 -13.95
CA VAL A 42 4.00 -1.50 -14.95
C VAL A 42 4.61 -2.88 -14.78
N ARG A 43 4.58 -3.69 -15.83
CA ARG A 43 5.25 -4.99 -15.83
C ARG A 43 6.75 -4.78 -15.61
N CYS A 44 7.32 -5.53 -14.67
CA CYS A 44 8.75 -5.50 -14.41
C CYS A 44 9.48 -6.39 -15.42
N ASP A 45 10.63 -5.94 -15.92
CA ASP A 45 11.53 -6.78 -16.69
C ASP A 45 12.22 -7.80 -15.77
N ASP A 46 12.64 -8.93 -16.35
CA ASP A 46 13.20 -10.09 -15.63
C ASP A 46 14.46 -9.78 -14.78
N PHE A 47 15.06 -8.60 -14.96
CA PHE A 47 16.28 -8.15 -14.29
C PHE A 47 16.09 -7.71 -12.83
N LEU A 48 14.85 -7.61 -12.34
CA LEU A 48 14.54 -7.20 -10.96
C LEU A 48 14.54 -8.34 -9.95
N GLY A 49 14.91 -9.57 -10.32
CA GLY A 49 14.94 -10.66 -9.35
C GLY A 49 15.75 -11.87 -9.77
N GLU A 50 16.91 -12.05 -9.14
CA GLU A 50 17.23 -13.39 -8.66
C GLU A 50 16.12 -13.78 -7.68
N GLU A 51 15.35 -14.81 -8.05
CA GLU A 51 14.07 -15.25 -7.47
C GLU A 51 12.77 -14.58 -7.97
N GLY A 52 12.62 -14.30 -9.28
CA GLY A 52 11.38 -14.54 -10.07
C GLY A 52 9.97 -14.30 -9.48
N LYS A 53 9.79 -13.42 -8.49
CA LYS A 53 8.51 -13.25 -7.77
C LYS A 53 7.81 -11.93 -8.05
N VAL A 54 8.51 -10.89 -8.50
CA VAL A 54 7.89 -9.58 -8.77
C VAL A 54 7.49 -9.49 -10.25
N ALA A 55 6.19 -9.34 -10.52
CA ALA A 55 5.66 -9.27 -11.88
C ALA A 55 5.26 -7.84 -12.28
N TYR A 56 4.70 -7.07 -11.35
CA TYR A 56 4.20 -5.71 -11.61
C TYR A 56 4.66 -4.74 -10.52
N ARG A 57 5.01 -3.52 -10.93
CA ARG A 57 5.21 -2.36 -10.05
C ARG A 57 3.97 -1.50 -10.04
N LEU A 58 3.46 -1.20 -8.84
CA LEU A 58 2.28 -0.36 -8.60
C LEU A 58 2.66 1.02 -8.05
N PHE A 59 3.81 1.12 -7.38
CA PHE A 59 4.43 2.36 -6.94
C PHE A 59 5.93 2.14 -6.71
N PRO A 60 6.82 3.12 -6.94
CA PRO A 60 6.59 4.37 -7.68
C PRO A 60 6.42 4.14 -9.18
N LEU A 61 5.62 4.97 -9.83
CA LEU A 61 5.51 5.02 -11.29
C LEU A 61 5.83 6.43 -11.79
N PHE A 62 6.21 6.55 -13.06
CA PHE A 62 6.54 7.83 -13.67
C PHE A 62 5.36 8.81 -13.58
N ARG A 63 5.62 10.00 -13.02
CA ARG A 63 4.61 11.07 -12.79
C ARG A 63 3.44 10.66 -11.89
N LYS A 64 3.64 9.71 -10.97
CA LYS A 64 2.66 9.34 -9.95
C LYS A 64 3.24 9.57 -8.56
N GLU A 65 2.48 10.25 -7.71
CA GLU A 65 2.86 10.56 -6.32
C GLU A 65 2.37 9.49 -5.32
N ALA A 66 1.58 8.52 -5.79
CA ALA A 66 1.05 7.42 -5.00
C ALA A 66 0.84 6.17 -5.85
N CYS A 67 0.53 5.05 -5.19
CA CYS A 67 0.05 3.82 -5.80
C CYS A 67 -1.09 4.09 -6.78
N VAL A 68 -1.05 3.40 -7.91
CA VAL A 68 -2.06 3.53 -8.99
C VAL A 68 -3.50 3.26 -8.57
N PHE A 69 -3.70 2.56 -7.44
CA PHE A 69 -5.02 2.24 -6.91
C PHE A 69 -5.48 3.16 -5.77
N LEU A 70 -4.67 4.12 -5.35
CA LEU A 70 -5.08 5.10 -4.35
C LEU A 70 -6.08 6.08 -4.97
N LYS A 71 -7.28 6.19 -4.38
CA LYS A 71 -8.28 7.18 -4.77
C LYS A 71 -8.00 8.55 -4.12
N GLU A 72 -8.71 9.57 -4.58
CA GLU A 72 -8.62 10.93 -4.03
C GLU A 72 -9.10 10.98 -2.56
N ASP A 73 -10.07 10.15 -2.21
CA ASP A 73 -10.59 9.95 -0.85
C ASP A 73 -9.69 9.04 0.02
N GLN A 74 -8.43 8.82 -0.39
CA GLN A 74 -7.43 7.99 0.31
C GLN A 74 -7.75 6.49 0.46
N LEU A 75 -8.92 6.03 0.01
CA LEU A 75 -9.24 4.60 0.01
C LEU A 75 -8.60 3.89 -1.18
N CYS A 76 -8.08 2.68 -0.95
CA CYS A 76 -7.59 1.82 -2.02
C CYS A 76 -8.76 1.28 -2.84
N ARG A 77 -8.73 1.47 -4.17
CA ARG A 77 -9.76 0.94 -5.08
C ARG A 77 -9.84 -0.60 -5.11
N ILE A 78 -8.78 -1.27 -4.68
CA ILE A 78 -8.67 -2.74 -4.63
C ILE A 78 -8.52 -3.25 -3.20
N TYR A 79 -9.07 -2.54 -2.19
CA TYR A 79 -8.83 -2.84 -0.77
C TYR A 79 -9.06 -4.32 -0.40
N GLU A 80 -10.15 -4.91 -0.85
CA GLU A 80 -10.49 -6.32 -0.58
C GLU A 80 -9.54 -7.32 -1.25
N THR A 81 -9.03 -6.97 -2.43
CA THR A 81 -8.21 -7.83 -3.31
C THR A 81 -6.74 -7.43 -3.33
N ARG A 82 -6.32 -6.59 -2.37
CA ARG A 82 -4.96 -6.05 -2.22
C ARG A 82 -3.86 -7.11 -2.45
N PRO A 83 -2.73 -6.73 -3.06
CA PRO A 83 -1.56 -7.60 -3.18
C PRO A 83 -1.06 -8.11 -1.83
N ASP A 84 -0.37 -9.24 -1.83
CA ASP A 84 0.20 -9.84 -0.63
C ASP A 84 1.11 -8.86 0.13
N ALA A 85 1.90 -8.06 -0.59
CA ALA A 85 2.75 -7.01 0.01
C ALA A 85 1.94 -6.00 0.82
N CYS A 86 0.75 -5.60 0.32
CA CYS A 86 -0.14 -4.66 1.00
C CYS A 86 -0.88 -5.31 2.17
N ARG A 87 -1.21 -6.62 2.09
CA ARG A 87 -1.88 -7.35 3.19
C ARG A 87 -0.97 -7.60 4.39
N ARG A 88 0.33 -7.82 4.13
CA ARG A 88 1.35 -8.00 5.18
C ARG A 88 1.66 -6.72 5.95
N PHE A 89 1.20 -5.57 5.45
CA PHE A 89 1.37 -4.29 6.10
C PHE A 89 0.44 -4.17 7.32
N GLU A 90 1.02 -4.15 8.51
CA GLU A 90 0.28 -4.11 9.78
C GLU A 90 -0.18 -2.68 10.13
N PRO A 91 -1.50 -2.42 10.24
CA PRO A 91 -2.00 -1.16 10.76
C PRO A 91 -1.48 -0.91 12.18
N GLY A 92 -0.89 0.27 12.41
CA GLY A 92 -0.30 0.62 13.70
C GLY A 92 1.10 0.08 13.97
N GLY A 93 1.60 -0.85 13.16
CA GLY A 93 2.99 -1.32 13.24
C GLY A 93 4.02 -0.22 12.95
N GLU A 94 5.30 -0.52 13.13
CA GLU A 94 6.37 0.50 12.99
C GLU A 94 6.43 1.11 11.58
N GLN A 95 6.28 0.29 10.54
CA GLN A 95 6.24 0.77 9.16
C GLN A 95 5.02 1.68 8.91
N CYS A 96 3.90 1.41 9.59
CA CYS A 96 2.68 2.20 9.54
C CYS A 96 2.89 3.59 10.12
N ARG A 97 3.45 3.66 11.33
CA ARG A 97 3.79 4.93 12.00
C ARG A 97 4.84 5.71 11.21
N GLN A 98 5.84 5.02 10.67
CA GLN A 98 6.85 5.65 9.81
C GLN A 98 6.23 6.24 8.53
N ALA A 99 5.35 5.51 7.85
CA ALA A 99 4.66 6.01 6.67
C ALA A 99 3.84 7.25 6.98
N ARG A 100 3.01 7.19 8.04
CA ARG A 100 2.19 8.34 8.48
C ARG A 100 3.05 9.58 8.74
N ARG A 101 4.17 9.44 9.46
CA ARG A 101 5.13 10.54 9.70
C ARG A 101 5.71 11.10 8.40
N ARG A 102 6.10 10.25 7.45
CA ARG A 102 6.72 10.68 6.18
C ARG A 102 5.75 11.41 5.27
N VAL A 103 4.49 11.01 5.26
CA VAL A 103 3.48 11.58 4.36
C VAL A 103 2.63 12.68 5.02
N GLY A 104 2.88 12.98 6.30
CA GLY A 104 2.18 14.04 7.03
C GLY A 104 0.76 13.68 7.47
N VAL A 105 0.45 12.39 7.66
CA VAL A 105 -0.84 11.97 8.23
C VAL A 105 -0.77 12.10 9.76
N ILE A 106 -1.57 13.02 10.32
CA ILE A 106 -1.59 13.36 11.75
C ILE A 106 -2.95 12.92 12.34
N GLY A 107 -2.95 12.14 13.42
CA GLY A 107 -4.15 11.75 14.16
C GLY A 107 -5.02 10.66 13.51
N ARG A 108 -6.25 10.49 14.04
CA ARG A 108 -7.29 9.61 13.47
C ARG A 108 -7.61 10.09 12.05
N ALA A 109 -7.46 9.22 11.05
CA ALA A 109 -8.01 9.51 9.73
C ALA A 109 -9.54 9.62 9.91
N SER A 110 -10.11 10.75 9.47
CA SER A 110 -11.45 11.21 9.85
C SER A 110 -12.59 10.51 9.13
#